data_AF-A0A2P8FPV3-F1
#
_entry.id   AF-A0A2P8FPV3-F1
#
_cell.length_a   1.000
_cell.length_b   1.000
_cell.length_c   1.000
_cell.angle_alpha   90.00
_cell.angle_beta   90.00
_cell.angle_gamma   90.00
#
_symmetry.space_group_name_H-M   'P 1'
#
loop_
_entity.id
_entity.type
_entity.pdbx_description
1 polymer ?
#
loop_
_entity_poly.entity_id
_entity_poly.type
_entity_poly.pdbx_seq_one_letter_code
_entity_poly.pdbx_strand_id
1 'polypeptide(L)'
;MKRILLTCIGLCSLLLFSSCACVPLRKYNDKRLTRYINRNLPSIHVLGDTLRALARNHDGEYRFLTDTLKSQTLKKTMSALGYETSVCFKQQYPYDACNEVPCDSVIIFQQMSILLGVREVIYDFSVHPKSYPESLQYRNFYSFRKAAPNIYIRRRQIPMM
;
A
#
# COMPACT_ATOMS: atom_id res chain seq x y z
N MET A 1 -11.09 -6.51 45.96
CA MET A 1 -11.33 -7.42 44.81
C MET A 1 -12.35 -6.89 43.80
N LYS A 2 -13.57 -6.48 44.18
CA LYS A 2 -14.62 -6.01 43.22
C LYS A 2 -14.20 -4.83 42.32
N ARG A 3 -13.45 -3.85 42.85
CA ARG A 3 -12.98 -2.68 42.06
C ARG A 3 -11.97 -3.03 40.97
N ILE A 4 -11.08 -4.01 41.24
CA ILE A 4 -10.06 -4.46 40.28
C ILE A 4 -10.71 -5.22 39.11
N LEU A 5 -11.75 -6.02 39.41
CA LEU A 5 -12.51 -6.73 38.38
C LEU A 5 -13.24 -5.75 37.45
N LEU A 6 -13.87 -4.71 38.01
CA LEU A 6 -14.54 -3.65 37.24
C LEU A 6 -13.57 -2.85 36.36
N THR A 7 -12.37 -2.53 36.86
CA THR A 7 -11.36 -1.85 36.05
C THR A 7 -10.84 -2.75 34.93
N CYS A 8 -10.62 -4.04 35.17
CA CYS A 8 -10.21 -4.98 34.12
C CYS A 8 -11.29 -5.16 33.05
N ILE A 9 -12.57 -5.23 33.42
CA ILE A 9 -13.68 -5.32 32.46
C ILE A 9 -13.79 -4.03 31.63
N GLY A 10 -13.61 -2.86 32.24
CA GLY A 10 -13.56 -1.57 31.54
C GLY A 10 -12.39 -1.48 30.54
N LEU A 11 -11.21 -1.97 30.94
CA LEU A 11 -10.03 -1.99 30.07
C LEU A 11 -10.18 -3.00 28.93
N CYS A 12 -10.68 -4.21 29.20
CA CYS A 12 -10.95 -5.22 28.18
C CYS A 12 -12.02 -4.76 27.17
N SER A 13 -13.06 -4.09 27.62
CA SER A 13 -14.09 -3.55 26.72
C SER A 13 -13.54 -2.44 25.82
N LEU A 14 -12.73 -1.51 26.35
CA LEU A 14 -12.06 -0.49 25.54
C LEU A 14 -11.10 -1.10 24.48
N LEU A 15 -10.37 -2.17 24.84
CA LEU A 15 -9.49 -2.89 23.91
C LEU A 15 -10.27 -3.69 22.84
N LEU A 16 -11.44 -4.22 23.18
CA LEU A 16 -12.33 -4.91 22.23
C LEU A 16 -12.98 -3.94 21.23
N PHE A 17 -13.36 -2.74 21.68
CA PHE A 17 -13.90 -1.72 20.78
C PHE A 17 -12.84 -1.12 19.86
N SER A 18 -11.62 -0.90 20.35
CA SER A 18 -10.53 -0.37 19.52
C SER A 18 -10.11 -1.35 18.42
N SER A 19 -10.05 -2.65 18.72
CA SER A 19 -9.75 -3.70 17.74
C SER A 19 -10.86 -3.87 16.67
N CYS A 20 -12.14 -3.73 17.04
CA CYS A 20 -13.26 -3.81 16.10
C CYS A 20 -13.37 -2.59 15.17
N ALA A 21 -13.03 -1.38 15.63
CA ALA A 21 -13.14 -0.14 14.84
C ALA A 21 -12.10 -0.04 13.71
N CYS A 22 -10.99 -0.78 13.80
CA CYS A 22 -9.91 -0.73 12.82
C CYS A 22 -10.30 -1.36 11.47
N VAL A 23 -11.09 -2.44 11.48
CA VAL A 23 -11.52 -3.14 10.26
C VAL A 23 -12.41 -2.26 9.35
N PRO A 24 -13.51 -1.65 9.83
CA PRO A 24 -14.35 -0.79 9.00
C PRO A 24 -13.59 0.46 8.53
N LEU A 25 -12.70 1.02 9.35
CA LEU A 25 -11.87 2.16 8.97
C LEU A 25 -10.91 1.81 7.83
N ARG A 26 -10.26 0.63 7.89
CA ARG A 26 -9.42 0.11 6.80
C ARG A 26 -10.23 -0.05 5.50
N LYS A 27 -11.39 -0.70 5.57
CA LYS A 27 -12.27 -0.90 4.41
C LYS A 27 -12.75 0.41 3.80
N TYR A 28 -13.11 1.40 4.62
CA TYR A 28 -13.49 2.74 4.16
C TYR A 28 -12.33 3.46 3.46
N ASN A 29 -11.13 3.40 4.04
CA ASN A 29 -9.93 4.00 3.47
C ASN A 29 -9.59 3.36 2.10
N ASP A 30 -9.65 2.04 2.00
CA ASP A 30 -9.41 1.32 0.73
C ASP A 30 -10.44 1.70 -0.33
N LYS A 31 -11.72 1.83 0.03
CA LYS A 31 -12.76 2.30 -0.90
C LYS A 31 -12.54 3.75 -1.32
N ARG A 32 -12.07 4.62 -0.44
CA ARG A 32 -11.72 6.02 -0.76
C ARG A 32 -10.53 6.07 -1.72
N LEU A 33 -9.49 5.30 -1.43
CA LEU A 33 -8.29 5.22 -2.26
C LEU A 33 -8.59 4.63 -3.64
N THR A 34 -9.35 3.53 -3.71
CA THR A 34 -9.77 2.93 -4.98
C THR A 34 -10.53 3.95 -5.85
N ARG A 35 -11.44 4.74 -5.24
CA ARG A 35 -12.13 5.83 -5.95
C ARG A 35 -11.18 6.93 -6.42
N TYR A 36 -10.19 7.29 -5.61
CA TYR A 36 -9.17 8.26 -6.00
C TYR A 36 -8.34 7.75 -7.18
N ILE A 37 -7.88 6.51 -7.14
CA ILE A 37 -7.11 5.87 -8.22
C ILE A 37 -7.90 5.91 -9.52
N ASN A 38 -9.14 5.41 -9.51
CA ASN A 38 -9.98 5.37 -10.70
C ASN A 38 -10.27 6.77 -11.30
N ARG A 39 -10.40 7.80 -10.45
CA ARG A 39 -10.63 9.19 -10.91
C ARG A 39 -9.38 9.86 -11.48
N ASN A 40 -8.18 9.43 -11.07
CA ASN A 40 -6.92 10.08 -11.41
C ASN A 40 -6.00 9.17 -12.23
N LEU A 41 -6.54 8.13 -12.88
CA LEU A 41 -5.76 7.17 -13.66
C LEU A 41 -4.76 7.82 -14.62
N PRO A 42 -5.13 8.83 -15.44
CA PRO A 42 -4.17 9.49 -16.33
C PRO A 42 -2.99 10.12 -15.58
N SER A 43 -3.25 10.78 -14.45
CA SER A 43 -2.20 11.38 -13.63
C SER A 43 -1.27 10.34 -12.99
N ILE A 44 -1.82 9.17 -12.63
CA ILE A 44 -1.04 8.06 -12.08
C ILE A 44 -0.14 7.45 -13.15
N HIS A 45 -0.63 7.29 -14.38
CA HIS A 45 0.21 6.81 -15.50
C HIS A 45 1.35 7.77 -15.80
N VAL A 46 1.07 9.08 -15.90
CA VAL A 46 2.11 10.10 -16.12
C VAL A 46 3.14 10.11 -14.98
N LEU A 47 2.68 10.00 -13.74
CA LEU A 47 3.56 9.86 -12.59
C LEU A 47 4.45 8.61 -12.71
N GLY A 48 3.85 7.47 -13.07
CA GLY A 48 4.56 6.21 -13.23
C GLY A 48 5.62 6.26 -14.32
N ASP A 49 5.30 6.83 -15.48
CA ASP A 49 6.25 7.00 -16.58
C ASP A 49 7.41 7.93 -16.19
N THR A 50 7.10 9.00 -15.44
CA THR A 50 8.11 9.94 -14.94
C THR A 50 9.08 9.24 -13.97
N LEU A 51 8.55 8.52 -12.99
CA LEU A 51 9.35 7.79 -12.00
C LEU A 51 10.18 6.69 -12.66
N ARG A 52 9.61 5.96 -13.61
CA ARG A 52 10.33 4.96 -14.40
C ARG A 52 11.48 5.57 -15.19
N ALA A 53 11.27 6.72 -15.83
CA ALA A 53 12.31 7.41 -16.58
C ALA A 53 13.47 7.86 -15.68
N LEU A 54 13.14 8.38 -14.48
CA LEU A 54 14.14 8.79 -13.49
C LEU A 54 14.93 7.60 -12.92
N ALA A 55 14.28 6.43 -12.75
CA ALA A 55 14.92 5.23 -12.22
C ALA A 55 15.74 4.43 -13.26
N ARG A 56 15.67 4.78 -14.55
CA ARG A 56 16.18 3.95 -15.67
C ARG A 56 17.68 3.63 -15.60
N ASN A 57 18.47 4.48 -14.96
CA ASN A 57 19.94 4.34 -14.88
C ASN A 57 20.41 3.79 -13.53
N HIS A 58 19.49 3.34 -12.68
CA HIS A 58 19.84 2.83 -11.36
C HIS A 58 19.78 1.31 -11.33
N ASP A 59 20.88 0.69 -10.91
CA ASP A 59 20.92 -0.71 -10.54
C ASP A 59 20.37 -0.84 -9.11
N GLY A 60 19.08 -1.15 -8.96
CA GLY A 60 18.51 -1.42 -7.64
C GLY A 60 17.05 -1.04 -7.48
N GLU A 61 16.54 -1.28 -6.27
CA GLU A 61 15.41 -0.51 -5.77
C GLU A 61 15.82 0.97 -5.71
N TYR A 62 15.20 1.81 -6.52
CA TYR A 62 15.43 3.25 -6.45
C TYR A 62 14.31 3.94 -5.68
N ARG A 63 14.67 4.62 -4.59
CA ARG A 63 13.72 5.30 -3.70
C ARG A 63 13.63 6.78 -4.05
N PHE A 64 12.40 7.26 -4.20
CA PHE A 64 12.08 8.65 -4.47
C PHE A 64 11.56 9.34 -3.21
N LEU A 65 12.14 10.50 -2.92
CA LEU A 65 11.52 11.48 -2.03
C LEU A 65 10.56 12.35 -2.85
N THR A 66 9.47 12.82 -2.23
CA THR A 66 8.46 13.64 -2.93
C THR A 66 9.07 14.89 -3.57
N ASP A 67 10.17 15.41 -3.01
CA ASP A 67 10.86 16.60 -3.52
C ASP A 67 11.67 16.40 -4.80
N THR A 68 11.87 15.15 -5.22
CA THR A 68 12.53 14.84 -6.50
C THR A 68 11.71 15.27 -7.72
N LEU A 69 10.38 15.38 -7.58
CA LEU A 69 9.48 15.76 -8.67
C LEU A 69 9.38 17.28 -8.80
N LYS A 70 9.55 17.82 -10.00
CA LYS A 70 9.40 19.28 -10.26
C LYS A 70 7.94 19.73 -10.29
N SER A 71 7.02 18.87 -10.72
CA SER A 71 5.62 19.24 -10.90
C SER A 71 4.80 19.09 -9.61
N GLN A 72 4.11 20.16 -9.22
CA GLN A 72 3.24 20.16 -8.05
C GLN A 72 2.06 19.18 -8.17
N THR A 73 1.57 18.94 -9.38
CA THR A 73 0.49 17.97 -9.63
C THR A 73 0.97 16.53 -9.43
N LEU A 74 2.20 16.23 -9.86
CA LEU A 74 2.82 14.92 -9.64
C LEU A 74 3.16 14.70 -8.17
N LYS A 75 3.66 15.73 -7.46
CA LYS A 75 3.86 15.67 -6.00
C LYS A 75 2.56 15.33 -5.27
N LYS A 76 1.46 16.04 -5.59
CA LYS A 76 0.14 15.77 -5.00
C LYS A 76 -0.35 14.35 -5.27
N THR A 77 -0.15 13.86 -6.50
CA THR A 77 -0.54 12.50 -6.89
C THR A 77 0.28 11.46 -6.14
N MET A 78 1.60 11.63 -6.08
CA MET A 78 2.52 10.77 -5.34
C MET A 78 2.13 10.71 -3.86
N SER A 79 1.99 11.86 -3.18
CA SER A 79 1.61 11.93 -1.76
C SER A 79 0.23 11.32 -1.46
N ALA A 80 -0.71 11.39 -2.41
CA ALA A 80 -2.02 10.75 -2.25
C ALA A 80 -1.93 9.20 -2.33
N LEU A 81 -0.97 8.67 -3.10
CA LEU A 81 -0.72 7.24 -3.22
C LEU A 81 0.16 6.68 -2.10
N GLY A 82 1.15 7.44 -1.64
CA GLY A 82 2.06 7.06 -0.56
C GLY A 82 3.12 8.14 -0.28
N TYR A 83 3.72 8.11 0.90
CA TYR A 83 4.80 9.04 1.27
C TYR A 83 6.17 8.55 0.80
N GLU A 84 6.36 7.25 0.87
CA GLU A 84 7.55 6.58 0.39
C GLU A 84 7.24 6.01 -0.99
N THR A 85 8.15 6.17 -1.95
CA THR A 85 7.97 5.62 -3.29
C THR A 85 9.24 4.94 -3.72
N SER A 86 9.11 3.73 -4.26
CA SER A 86 10.24 3.01 -4.84
C SER A 86 9.88 2.45 -6.21
N VAL A 87 10.89 2.36 -7.06
CA VAL A 87 10.80 1.68 -8.35
C VAL A 87 11.70 0.45 -8.27
N CYS A 88 11.12 -0.71 -8.57
CA CYS A 88 11.81 -1.99 -8.59
C CYS A 88 11.73 -2.57 -9.99
N PHE A 89 12.85 -3.03 -10.52
CA PHE A 89 12.91 -3.81 -11.75
C PHE A 89 13.07 -5.31 -11.43
N LYS A 90 12.83 -6.17 -12.42
CA LYS A 90 12.75 -7.64 -12.31
C LYS A 90 13.86 -8.32 -11.52
N GLN A 91 15.05 -7.75 -11.51
CA GLN A 91 16.21 -8.33 -10.84
C GLN A 91 16.25 -8.02 -9.32
N GLN A 92 15.34 -7.18 -8.80
CA GLN A 92 15.46 -6.56 -7.46
C GLN A 92 14.15 -6.53 -6.66
N TYR A 93 13.06 -7.15 -7.14
CA TYR A 93 11.84 -7.25 -6.34
C TYR A 93 12.05 -8.23 -5.17
N PRO A 94 11.69 -7.90 -3.92
CA PRO A 94 11.84 -8.81 -2.80
C PRO A 94 10.92 -10.02 -3.00
N TYR A 95 11.52 -11.13 -3.44
CA TYR A 95 10.89 -12.41 -3.66
C TYR A 95 10.66 -13.11 -2.31
N ASP A 96 9.41 -13.46 -2.02
CA ASP A 96 9.06 -14.40 -0.95
C ASP A 96 8.73 -15.73 -1.62
N ALA A 97 9.49 -16.78 -1.29
CA ALA A 97 9.36 -18.10 -1.91
C ALA A 97 8.06 -18.82 -1.53
N CYS A 98 7.31 -18.32 -0.54
CA CYS A 98 6.19 -19.04 0.05
C CYS A 98 4.79 -18.68 -0.47
N ASN A 99 4.51 -17.53 -1.10
CA ASN A 99 3.17 -17.23 -1.69
C ASN A 99 3.14 -15.98 -2.62
N GLU A 100 2.61 -16.17 -3.84
CA GLU A 100 1.61 -15.32 -4.51
C GLU A 100 1.79 -13.78 -4.62
N VAL A 101 3.00 -13.21 -4.79
CA VAL A 101 3.08 -11.78 -5.18
C VAL A 101 4.04 -11.51 -6.35
N PRO A 102 3.62 -10.76 -7.38
CA PRO A 102 4.02 -11.10 -8.75
C PRO A 102 4.15 -9.84 -9.60
N CYS A 103 5.31 -9.23 -9.61
CA CYS A 103 5.41 -7.87 -10.10
C CYS A 103 6.83 -7.71 -10.59
N ASP A 104 7.06 -8.10 -11.86
CA ASP A 104 8.40 -8.10 -12.47
C ASP A 104 9.00 -6.68 -12.39
N SER A 105 8.28 -5.65 -12.86
CA SER A 105 8.75 -4.27 -12.80
C SER A 105 7.64 -3.36 -12.30
N VAL A 106 7.84 -2.76 -11.12
CA VAL A 106 6.77 -2.06 -10.42
C VAL A 106 7.21 -0.81 -9.69
N ILE A 107 6.22 0.05 -9.47
CA ILE A 107 6.34 1.22 -8.63
C ILE A 107 5.50 0.98 -7.39
N ILE A 108 6.11 1.11 -6.23
CA ILE A 108 5.46 0.91 -4.94
C ILE A 108 5.32 2.28 -4.27
N PHE A 109 4.09 2.67 -3.97
CA PHE A 109 3.77 3.84 -3.16
C PHE A 109 3.34 3.36 -1.77
N GLN A 110 4.23 3.51 -0.79
CA GLN A 110 4.06 3.04 0.57
C GLN A 110 3.56 4.16 1.50
N GLN A 111 2.60 3.81 2.35
CA GLN A 111 2.13 4.63 3.46
C GLN A 111 2.02 3.78 4.73
N MET A 112 2.71 4.20 5.77
CA MET A 112 2.59 3.62 7.10
C MET A 112 1.59 4.39 7.96
N SER A 113 0.75 3.67 8.70
CA SER A 113 -0.20 4.25 9.65
C SER A 113 -0.30 3.35 10.87
N ILE A 114 -0.13 3.93 12.07
CA ILE A 114 -0.17 3.22 13.35
C ILE A 114 -1.44 2.36 13.48
N LEU A 115 -2.60 2.89 13.07
CA LEU A 115 -3.90 2.20 13.19
C LEU A 115 -4.17 1.25 12.00
N LEU A 116 -3.73 1.62 10.80
CA LEU A 116 -4.14 0.95 9.56
C LEU A 116 -3.08 0.01 8.99
N GLY A 117 -1.91 -0.08 9.63
CA GLY A 117 -0.78 -0.87 9.17
C GLY A 117 -0.01 -0.19 8.04
N VAL A 118 0.72 -1.01 7.28
CA VAL A 118 1.39 -0.58 6.05
C VAL A 118 0.43 -0.78 4.88
N ARG A 119 0.31 0.23 4.03
CA ARG A 119 -0.45 0.20 2.78
C ARG A 119 0.49 0.51 1.62
N GLU A 120 0.45 -0.31 0.59
CA GLU A 120 1.21 -0.13 -0.63
C GLU A 120 0.23 -0.05 -1.81
N VAL A 121 0.35 1.00 -2.64
CA VAL A 121 -0.18 0.95 -4.01
C VAL A 121 0.92 0.46 -4.91
N ILE A 122 0.64 -0.59 -5.67
CA ILE A 122 1.59 -1.19 -6.59
C ILE A 122 1.10 -0.89 -8.00
N TYR A 123 1.90 -0.16 -8.77
CA TYR A 123 1.68 0.05 -10.20
C TYR A 123 2.57 -0.91 -10.99
N ASP A 124 1.94 -1.81 -11.73
CA ASP A 124 2.58 -2.80 -12.58
C ASP A 124 2.83 -2.24 -13.98
N PHE A 125 4.09 -2.01 -14.31
CA PHE A 125 4.50 -1.57 -15.65
C PHE A 125 5.28 -2.64 -16.39
N SER A 126 5.16 -3.90 -15.96
CA SER A 126 5.76 -5.02 -16.66
C SER A 126 5.23 -5.14 -18.09
N VAL A 127 6.10 -5.62 -18.99
CA VAL A 127 5.74 -5.87 -20.39
C VAL A 127 4.64 -6.93 -20.51
N HIS A 128 4.61 -7.87 -19.56
CA HIS A 128 3.65 -8.97 -19.50
C HIS A 128 2.92 -8.93 -18.15
N PRO A 129 1.92 -8.04 -17.99
CA PRO A 129 1.18 -7.93 -16.75
C PRO A 129 0.44 -9.24 -16.50
N LYS A 130 0.64 -9.86 -15.34
CA LYS A 130 -0.15 -11.03 -14.96
C LYS A 130 -1.32 -10.57 -14.08
N SER A 131 -2.37 -11.39 -14.05
CA SER A 131 -3.51 -11.15 -13.17
C SER A 131 -3.32 -11.92 -11.87
N TYR A 132 -3.72 -11.31 -10.77
CA TYR A 132 -3.48 -11.85 -9.44
C TYR A 132 -4.78 -12.04 -8.69
N PRO A 133 -4.91 -13.16 -7.95
CA PRO A 133 -6.10 -13.42 -7.17
C PRO A 133 -6.26 -12.33 -6.10
N GLU A 134 -7.49 -11.86 -5.92
CA GLU A 134 -7.78 -10.95 -4.80
C GLU A 134 -7.82 -11.75 -3.50
N SER A 135 -6.98 -11.36 -2.55
CA SER A 135 -7.02 -11.87 -1.18
C SER A 135 -7.59 -10.77 -0.27
N LEU A 136 -8.90 -10.84 -0.05
CA LEU A 136 -9.63 -9.91 0.82
C LEU A 136 -9.57 -10.32 2.30
N GLN A 137 -8.88 -11.42 2.61
CA GLN A 137 -8.77 -11.92 3.98
C GLN A 137 -7.70 -11.14 4.75
N TYR A 138 -8.14 -10.16 5.55
CA TYR A 138 -7.27 -9.40 6.46
C TYR A 138 -6.63 -10.25 7.60
N ARG A 139 -6.97 -11.55 7.68
CA ARG A 139 -6.50 -12.47 8.73
C ARG A 139 -5.05 -12.92 8.53
N ASN A 140 -4.57 -13.05 7.28
CA ASN A 140 -3.28 -13.70 6.97
C ASN A 140 -2.12 -12.71 6.83
N PHE A 141 -2.05 -11.68 7.69
CA PHE A 141 -0.99 -10.64 7.70
C PHE A 141 -0.93 -9.73 6.46
N TYR A 142 -1.53 -10.11 5.34
CA TYR A 142 -1.59 -9.33 4.12
C TYR A 142 -2.97 -9.41 3.44
N SER A 143 -3.41 -8.29 2.85
CA SER A 143 -4.56 -8.26 1.94
C SER A 143 -4.13 -7.72 0.59
N PHE A 144 -4.58 -8.32 -0.51
CA PHE A 144 -4.25 -7.92 -1.87
C PHE A 144 -5.52 -7.71 -2.68
N ARG A 145 -5.64 -6.55 -3.34
CA ARG A 145 -6.84 -6.17 -4.06
C ARG A 145 -6.50 -5.43 -5.35
N LYS A 146 -7.25 -5.67 -6.42
CA LYS A 146 -7.13 -4.89 -7.66
C LYS A 146 -7.92 -3.59 -7.53
N ALA A 147 -7.23 -2.46 -7.76
CA ALA A 147 -7.86 -1.14 -7.70
C ALA A 147 -8.26 -0.62 -9.09
N ALA A 148 -7.43 -0.90 -10.09
CA ALA A 148 -7.63 -0.55 -11.50
C ALA A 148 -6.77 -1.49 -12.39
N PRO A 149 -6.83 -1.39 -13.73
CA PRO A 149 -5.89 -2.11 -14.60
C PRO A 149 -4.44 -1.81 -14.19
N ASN A 150 -3.66 -2.86 -13.94
CA ASN A 150 -2.26 -2.78 -13.52
C ASN A 150 -1.99 -2.01 -12.21
N ILE A 151 -3.02 -1.73 -11.40
CA ILE A 151 -2.86 -1.06 -10.11
C ILE A 151 -3.48 -1.93 -9.02
N TYR A 152 -2.66 -2.28 -8.05
CA TYR A 152 -3.03 -3.14 -6.94
C TYR A 152 -2.83 -2.40 -5.61
N ILE A 153 -3.61 -2.78 -4.60
CA ILE A 153 -3.46 -2.32 -3.23
C ILE A 153 -3.07 -3.54 -2.40
N ARG A 154 -1.90 -3.47 -1.79
CA ARG A 154 -1.43 -4.43 -0.78
C ARG A 154 -1.49 -3.77 0.59
N ARG A 155 -1.98 -4.49 1.59
CA ARG A 155 -1.83 -4.09 3.00
C ARG A 155 -1.06 -5.14 3.73
N ARG A 156 -0.29 -4.70 4.71
CA ARG A 156 0.39 -5.53 5.69
C ARG A 156 0.10 -4.99 7.08
N GLN A 157 -0.04 -5.88 8.07
CA GLN A 157 -0.04 -5.41 9.46
C GLN A 157 1.35 -4.84 9.78
N ILE A 158 1.43 -3.78 10.60
CA ILE A 158 2.73 -3.42 11.18
C ILE A 158 3.14 -4.61 12.06
N PRO A 159 4.34 -5.20 11.89
CA PRO A 159 4.82 -6.18 12.85
C PRO A 159 4.80 -5.50 14.22
N MET A 160 3.94 -5.98 15.12
CA MET A 160 4.00 -5.53 16.51
C MET A 160 5.36 -5.97 17.03
N MET A 161 6.25 -5.01 17.30
CA MET A 161 7.51 -5.27 18.01
C MET A 161 7.21 -5.78 19.41
#